data_AF-A0A382SYW4-F1
#
_entry.id   AF-A0A382SYW4-F1
#
_cell.length_a   1.000
_cell.length_b   1.000
_cell.length_c   1.000
_cell.angle_alpha   90.00
_cell.angle_beta   90.00
_cell.angle_gamma   90.00
#
_symmetry.space_group_name_H-M   'P 1'
#
loop_
_entity.id
_entity.type
_entity.pdbx_description
1 polymer ?
#
loop_
_entity_poly.entity_id
_entity_poly.type
_entity_poly.pdbx_seq_one_letter_code
_entity_poly.pdbx_strand_id
1 'polypeptide(L)'
;MIQKLQKKLEGELPGIKSWKRMAVKSGKGESIESESLQKYSDWASKEKKDSMKKAAVLVGLFKKNDEWCFSLIRRPMNEKNHPGQIALPGGAMEKNETLMNTALREAFEEVG
;
A
#
# COMPACT_ATOMS: atom_id res chain seq x y z
N MET A 1 8.44 17.82 8.95
CA MET A 1 7.52 16.94 8.20
C MET A 1 7.80 15.47 8.45
N ILE A 2 9.02 14.98 8.19
CA ILE A 2 9.42 13.57 8.34
C ILE A 2 9.11 13.02 9.74
N GLN A 3 9.52 13.70 10.82
CA GLN A 3 9.23 13.30 12.20
C GLN A 3 7.72 13.19 12.49
N LYS A 4 6.90 14.07 11.90
CA LYS A 4 5.43 14.02 12.02
C LYS A 4 4.85 12.80 11.29
N LEU A 5 5.44 12.41 10.15
CA LEU A 5 5.06 11.19 9.44
C LEU A 5 5.46 9.95 10.23
N GLN A 6 6.70 9.86 10.71
CA GLN A 6 7.19 8.75 11.54
C GLN A 6 6.28 8.53 12.76
N LYS A 7 6.03 9.58 13.54
CA LYS A 7 5.12 9.51 14.70
C LYS A 7 3.71 9.06 14.34
N LYS A 8 3.20 9.43 13.16
CA LYS A 8 1.86 9.01 12.69
C LYS A 8 1.84 7.54 12.25
N LEU A 9 2.95 7.01 11.75
CA LEU A 9 3.07 5.61 11.32
C LEU A 9 3.20 4.64 12.50
N GLU A 10 3.58 5.13 13.69
CA GLU A 10 3.62 4.33 14.93
C GLU A 10 2.22 4.07 15.53
N GLY A 11 1.21 4.85 15.14
CA GLY A 11 -0.16 4.69 15.63
C GLY A 11 -0.99 3.66 14.86
N GLU A 12 -2.24 3.44 15.29
CA GLU A 12 -3.21 2.66 14.51
C GLU A 12 -3.39 3.31 13.14
N LEU A 13 -2.92 2.61 12.08
CA LEU A 13 -3.08 3.12 10.73
C LEU A 13 -4.58 3.19 10.40
N PRO A 14 -5.04 4.29 9.79
CA PRO A 14 -6.47 4.57 9.66
C PRO A 14 -7.22 3.54 8.80
N GLY A 15 -6.50 2.70 8.04
CA GLY A 15 -6.93 1.41 7.52
C GLY A 15 -8.36 1.37 6.99
N ILE A 16 -9.10 0.34 7.40
CA ILE A 16 -10.50 0.12 6.99
C ILE A 16 -11.43 1.27 7.40
N LYS A 17 -11.17 1.95 8.53
CA LYS A 17 -12.02 3.06 9.01
C LYS A 17 -12.00 4.22 8.01
N SER A 18 -10.84 4.55 7.46
CA SER A 18 -10.74 5.57 6.40
C SER A 18 -11.34 5.11 5.09
N TRP A 19 -11.18 3.82 4.73
CA TRP A 19 -11.78 3.29 3.51
C TRP A 19 -13.31 3.28 3.57
N LYS A 20 -13.90 2.88 4.71
CA LYS A 20 -15.34 2.95 4.98
C LYS A 20 -15.87 4.39 4.90
N ARG A 21 -15.08 5.38 5.34
CA ARG A 21 -15.43 6.81 5.19
C ARG A 21 -15.44 7.29 3.74
N MET A 22 -14.55 6.75 2.91
CA MET A 22 -14.44 7.07 1.48
C MET A 22 -15.37 6.25 0.58
N ALA A 23 -15.98 5.19 1.12
CA ALA A 23 -16.93 4.36 0.38
C ALA A 23 -18.16 5.18 -0.04
N VAL A 24 -18.64 4.94 -1.26
CA VAL A 24 -19.80 5.62 -1.82
C VAL A 24 -21.03 5.31 -0.96
N LYS A 25 -21.70 6.35 -0.48
CA LYS A 25 -22.94 6.23 0.31
C LYS A 25 -24.14 6.10 -0.63
N SER A 26 -25.17 5.37 -0.18
CA SER A 26 -26.45 5.37 -0.88
C SER A 26 -27.10 6.76 -0.82
N GLY A 27 -28.01 7.05 -1.76
CA GLY A 27 -28.79 8.30 -1.77
C GLY A 27 -29.60 8.57 -0.49
N LYS A 28 -29.84 7.56 0.35
CA LYS A 28 -30.48 7.69 1.68
C LYS A 28 -29.52 8.02 2.83
N GLY A 29 -28.24 8.26 2.54
CA GLY A 29 -27.23 8.59 3.56
C GLY A 29 -26.72 7.40 4.39
N GLU A 30 -27.28 6.22 4.19
CA GLU A 30 -26.80 4.97 4.77
C GLU A 30 -25.47 4.55 4.12
N SER A 31 -24.50 4.19 4.97
CA SER A 31 -23.31 3.48 4.51
C SER A 31 -23.75 2.08 4.09
N ILE A 32 -23.88 1.84 2.79
CA ILE A 32 -23.92 0.47 2.28
C ILE A 32 -22.58 -0.13 2.68
N GLU A 33 -22.59 -1.12 3.57
CA GLU A 33 -21.43 -2.00 3.69
C GLU A 33 -21.31 -2.70 2.34
N SER A 34 -20.43 -2.16 1.49
CA SER A 34 -20.20 -2.74 0.19
C SER A 34 -19.67 -4.15 0.41
N GLU A 35 -20.04 -5.06 -0.48
CA GLU A 35 -19.50 -6.41 -0.50
C GLU A 35 -17.96 -6.41 -0.42
N SER A 36 -17.32 -5.38 -0.98
CA SER A 36 -15.89 -5.10 -0.90
C SER A 36 -15.38 -4.82 0.53
N LEU A 37 -16.13 -4.09 1.37
CA LEU A 37 -15.78 -3.84 2.77
C LEU A 37 -15.87 -5.12 3.62
N GLN A 38 -16.90 -5.95 3.37
CA GLN A 38 -17.05 -7.25 4.02
C GLN A 38 -15.88 -8.17 3.66
N LYS A 39 -15.63 -8.36 2.34
CA LYS A 39 -14.49 -9.15 1.83
C LYS A 39 -13.15 -8.69 2.38
N TYR A 40 -12.95 -7.38 2.51
CA TYR A 40 -11.72 -6.85 3.09
C TYR A 40 -11.61 -7.13 4.59
N SER A 41 -12.70 -7.03 5.34
CA SER A 41 -12.70 -7.37 6.76
C SER A 41 -12.33 -8.84 6.97
N ASP A 42 -12.81 -9.72 6.10
CA ASP A 42 -12.46 -11.14 6.08
C ASP A 42 -11.00 -11.38 5.66
N TRP A 43 -10.46 -10.65 4.67
CA TRP A 43 -9.03 -10.70 4.33
C TRP A 43 -8.13 -10.13 5.43
N ALA A 44 -8.65 -9.19 6.21
CA ALA A 44 -7.94 -8.57 7.32
C ALA A 44 -7.99 -9.40 8.62
N SER A 45 -8.67 -10.56 8.62
CA SER A 45 -8.64 -11.51 9.73
C SER A 45 -7.21 -11.96 10.03
N LYS A 46 -6.96 -12.32 11.28
CA LYS A 46 -5.60 -12.61 11.74
C LYS A 46 -5.03 -13.86 11.08
N GLU A 47 -5.86 -14.90 10.95
CA GLU A 47 -5.50 -16.17 10.31
C GLU A 47 -5.16 -15.99 8.83
N LYS A 48 -5.88 -15.11 8.13
CA LYS A 48 -5.63 -14.83 6.71
C LYS A 48 -4.38 -13.98 6.53
N LYS A 49 -4.15 -12.99 7.39
CA LYS A 49 -2.92 -12.18 7.38
C LYS A 49 -1.67 -13.03 7.57
N ASP A 50 -1.71 -13.98 8.50
CA ASP A 50 -0.55 -14.84 8.79
C ASP A 50 -0.23 -15.82 7.63
N SER A 51 -1.21 -16.13 6.78
CA SER A 51 -1.02 -16.98 5.58
C SER A 51 -0.68 -16.21 4.30
N MET A 52 -0.74 -14.87 4.31
CA MET A 52 -0.43 -14.04 3.14
C MET A 52 1.08 -13.87 2.93
N LYS A 53 1.50 -13.84 1.66
CA LYS A 53 2.86 -13.49 1.30
C LYS A 53 3.12 -12.02 1.67
N LYS A 54 4.14 -11.77 2.49
CA LYS A 54 4.57 -10.42 2.84
C LYS A 54 5.14 -9.71 1.62
N ALA A 55 4.91 -8.40 1.56
CA ALA A 55 5.41 -7.51 0.52
C ALA A 55 5.70 -6.15 1.14
N ALA A 56 6.57 -5.38 0.50
CA ALA A 56 6.92 -4.04 0.94
C ALA A 56 7.06 -3.10 -0.26
N VAL A 57 6.71 -1.83 -0.06
CA VAL A 57 6.83 -0.76 -1.05
C VAL A 57 7.64 0.40 -0.48
N LEU A 58 8.33 1.13 -1.36
CA LEU A 58 9.09 2.32 -0.99
C LEU A 58 8.32 3.59 -1.40
N VAL A 59 8.05 4.47 -0.43
CA VAL A 59 7.61 5.85 -0.69
C VAL A 59 8.80 6.78 -0.46
N GLY A 60 9.64 6.93 -1.49
CA GLY A 60 10.79 7.82 -1.47
C GLY A 60 10.38 9.27 -1.70
N LEU A 61 10.37 10.09 -0.65
CA LEU A 61 10.04 11.51 -0.74
C LEU A 61 11.26 12.35 -1.17
N PHE A 62 11.12 13.15 -2.21
CA PHE A 62 12.13 14.10 -2.67
C PHE A 62 11.51 15.43 -3.06
N LYS A 63 12.34 16.48 -3.20
CA LYS A 63 11.88 17.80 -3.66
C LYS A 63 12.18 18.00 -5.14
N LYS A 64 11.19 18.50 -5.89
CA LYS A 64 11.34 18.96 -7.27
C LYS A 64 10.52 20.24 -7.43
N ASN A 65 11.14 21.31 -7.92
CA ASN A 65 10.48 22.62 -8.07
C ASN A 65 9.78 23.10 -6.79
N ASP A 66 10.44 22.96 -5.63
CA ASP A 66 9.90 23.26 -4.29
C ASP A 66 8.68 22.45 -3.84
N GLU A 67 8.24 21.46 -4.62
CA GLU A 67 7.16 20.55 -4.26
C GLU A 67 7.69 19.20 -3.77
N TRP A 68 6.97 18.58 -2.83
CA TRP A 68 7.26 17.22 -2.39
C TRP A 68 6.69 16.21 -3.38
N CYS A 69 7.55 15.36 -3.92
CA CYS A 69 7.21 14.33 -4.88
C CYS A 69 7.62 12.95 -4.34
N PHE A 70 7.07 11.90 -4.93
CA PHE A 70 7.52 10.53 -4.79
C PHE A 70 7.42 9.81 -6.14
N SER A 71 8.19 8.74 -6.29
CA SER A 71 8.24 7.97 -7.52
C SER A 71 7.06 7.01 -7.63
N LEU A 72 6.55 6.87 -8.84
CA LEU A 72 5.62 5.83 -9.24
C LEU A 72 6.23 5.08 -10.42
N ILE A 73 5.91 3.80 -10.52
CA ILE A 73 6.29 2.96 -11.64
C ILE A 73 5.06 2.58 -12.44
N ARG A 74 5.28 2.22 -13.71
CA ARG A 74 4.33 1.47 -14.49
C ARG A 74 4.81 0.02 -14.56
N ARG A 75 4.04 -0.90 -13.98
CA ARG A 75 4.40 -2.32 -13.95
C ARG A 75 4.57 -2.85 -15.39
N PRO A 76 5.60 -3.65 -15.68
CA PRO A 76 5.77 -4.24 -17.00
C PRO A 76 4.54 -5.03 -17.47
N MET A 77 4.25 -5.00 -18.77
CA MET A 77 3.06 -5.70 -19.31
C MET A 77 3.18 -7.22 -19.27
N ASN A 78 4.40 -7.75 -19.11
CA ASN A 78 4.69 -9.18 -19.04
C ASN A 78 4.62 -9.76 -17.63
N GLU A 79 4.29 -8.96 -16.61
CA GLU A 79 4.13 -9.48 -15.26
C GLU A 79 2.87 -10.32 -15.11
N LYS A 80 2.98 -11.37 -14.29
CA LYS A 80 1.88 -12.29 -14.00
C LYS A 80 0.71 -11.61 -13.28
N ASN A 81 0.98 -10.57 -12.50
CA ASN A 81 0.00 -9.87 -11.68
C ASN A 81 -0.01 -8.39 -12.04
N HIS A 82 -1.19 -7.83 -12.26
CA HIS A 82 -1.40 -6.38 -12.45
C HIS A 82 -0.54 -5.71 -13.56
N PRO A 83 -0.44 -6.30 -14.76
CA PRO A 83 0.37 -5.74 -15.84
C PRO A 83 -0.11 -4.33 -16.23
N GLY A 84 0.84 -3.41 -16.42
CA GLY A 84 0.58 -2.05 -16.88
C GLY A 84 -0.01 -1.08 -15.85
N GLN A 85 -0.28 -1.51 -14.62
CA GLN A 85 -0.80 -0.65 -13.56
C GLN A 85 0.26 0.36 -13.07
N ILE A 86 -0.23 1.52 -12.61
CA ILE A 86 0.59 2.48 -11.88
C ILE A 86 0.68 2.02 -10.43
N ALA A 87 1.90 1.90 -9.92
CA ALA A 87 2.18 1.40 -8.57
C ALA A 87 3.30 2.18 -7.89
N LEU A 88 3.39 2.03 -6.58
CA LEU A 88 4.62 2.37 -5.85
C LEU A 88 5.69 1.31 -6.18
N PRO A 89 6.97 1.68 -6.21
CA PRO A 89 8.05 0.71 -6.31
C PRO A 89 8.01 -0.27 -5.13
N GLY A 90 8.16 -1.55 -5.39
CA GLY A 90 8.10 -2.60 -4.39
C GLY A 90 7.56 -3.93 -4.88
N GLY A 91 7.70 -4.92 -4.00
CA GLY A 91 7.37 -6.29 -4.34
C GLY A 91 7.35 -7.21 -3.14
N ALA A 92 7.43 -8.51 -3.43
CA ALA A 92 7.22 -9.54 -2.44
C ALA A 92 8.50 -9.82 -1.64
N MET A 93 8.36 -10.03 -0.33
CA MET A 93 9.48 -10.35 0.56
C MET A 93 10.08 -11.70 0.21
N GLU A 94 11.41 -11.74 0.12
CA GLU A 94 12.17 -12.98 -0.06
C GLU A 94 12.48 -13.66 1.29
N LYS A 95 13.03 -14.88 1.24
CA LYS A 95 13.41 -15.60 2.46
C LYS A 95 14.54 -14.87 3.18
N ASN A 96 14.42 -14.75 4.50
CA ASN A 96 15.42 -14.13 5.39
C ASN A 96 15.63 -12.63 5.17
N GLU A 97 14.65 -11.93 4.59
CA GLU A 97 14.68 -10.48 4.39
C GLU A 97 13.82 -9.74 5.42
N THR A 98 14.20 -8.50 5.77
CA THR A 98 13.32 -7.58 6.51
C THR A 98 12.45 -6.80 5.54
N LEU A 99 11.26 -6.33 5.97
CA LEU A 99 10.40 -5.50 5.10
C LEU A 99 11.12 -4.24 4.57
N MET A 100 12.03 -3.67 5.36
CA MET A 100 12.83 -2.52 4.93
C MET A 100 13.79 -2.90 3.80
N ASN A 101 14.50 -4.03 3.95
CA ASN A 101 15.40 -4.50 2.89
C ASN A 101 14.61 -4.87 1.63
N THR A 102 13.44 -5.50 1.76
CA THR A 102 12.56 -5.80 0.62
C THR A 102 12.18 -4.54 -0.14
N ALA A 103 11.73 -3.49 0.54
CA ALA A 103 11.35 -2.24 -0.11
C ALA A 103 12.53 -1.58 -0.84
N LEU A 104 13.73 -1.64 -0.26
CA LEU A 104 14.93 -1.07 -0.86
C LEU A 104 15.41 -1.89 -2.07
N ARG A 105 15.47 -3.23 -1.95
CA ARG A 105 15.87 -4.13 -3.04
C ARG A 105 14.94 -4.01 -4.24
N GLU A 106 13.63 -4.13 -4.02
CA GLU A 106 12.63 -4.05 -5.10
C GLU A 106 12.64 -2.67 -5.76
N ALA A 107 12.71 -1.59 -4.97
CA ALA A 107 12.80 -0.25 -5.54
C ALA A 107 14.07 -0.08 -6.39
N PHE A 108 15.21 -0.59 -5.92
CA PHE A 108 16.46 -0.55 -6.69
C PHE A 108 16.36 -1.34 -8.00
N GLU A 109 15.71 -2.51 -7.99
CA GLU A 109 15.47 -3.30 -9.20
C GLU A 109 14.56 -2.59 -10.22
N GLU A 110 13.55 -1.86 -9.74
CA GLU A 110 12.54 -1.23 -10.61
C GLU A 110 12.91 0.18 -11.09
N VAL A 111 13.63 0.96 -10.28
CA VAL A 111 13.96 2.37 -10.57
C VAL A 111 15.44 2.75 -10.46
N GLY A 112 16.33 1.84 -10.05
CA GLY A 112 17.78 2.06 -9.88
C GLY A 112 18.16 2.72 -8.56
#